data_AF-A0A3R7HF10-F1
#
_entry.id   AF-A0A3R7HF10-F1
#
_cell.length_a   1.000
_cell.length_b   1.000
_cell.length_c   1.000
_cell.angle_alpha   90.00
_cell.angle_beta   90.00
_cell.angle_gamma   90.00
#
_symmetry.space_group_name_H-M   'P 1'
#
loop_
_entity.id
_entity.type
_entity.pdbx_description
1 polymer ?
#
loop_
_entity_poly.entity_id
_entity_poly.type
_entity_poly.pdbx_seq_one_letter_code
_entity_poly.pdbx_strand_id
1 'polypeptide(L)'
;MKCPNCGAAELVRDTRNMRYVYKGETAVFEAVTGDYCPVCDEAVLGMEEATRTGQMMLAFNKEVNASQVDPAFIAAVRKKLDLDQREAAEIFGGGVNAFSRYENGKTRPPLALIKLLKVLDRHPELLAEVRAS
;
A
#
# COMPACT_ATOMS: atom_id res chain seq x y z
N MET A 1 -23.47 -6.24 21.95
CA MET A 1 -22.73 -5.27 22.80
C MET A 1 -23.02 -3.85 22.33
N LYS A 2 -22.84 -2.83 23.18
CA LYS A 2 -22.91 -1.42 22.72
C LYS A 2 -21.78 -1.12 21.74
N CYS A 3 -22.05 -0.24 20.78
CA CYS A 3 -21.06 0.21 19.81
C CYS A 3 -19.83 0.78 20.52
N PRO A 4 -18.60 0.27 20.25
CA PRO A 4 -17.39 0.75 20.90
C PRO A 4 -16.93 2.12 20.41
N ASN A 5 -17.42 2.59 19.25
CA ASN A 5 -17.06 3.87 18.67
C ASN A 5 -17.93 5.02 19.21
N CYS A 6 -19.27 4.90 19.10
CA CYS A 6 -20.19 5.99 19.50
C CYS A 6 -20.99 5.72 20.79
N GLY A 7 -21.07 4.48 21.28
CA GLY A 7 -21.83 4.10 22.47
C GLY A 7 -23.37 4.23 22.37
N ALA A 8 -23.90 4.70 21.24
CA ALA A 8 -25.30 5.14 21.10
C ALA A 8 -26.32 3.99 20.94
N ALA A 9 -25.90 2.86 20.38
CA ALA A 9 -26.79 1.71 20.12
C ALA A 9 -26.07 0.38 20.32
N GLU A 10 -26.84 -0.70 20.49
CA GLU A 10 -26.31 -2.05 20.35
C GLU A 10 -25.97 -2.35 18.90
N LEU A 11 -24.91 -3.14 18.70
CA LEU A 11 -24.54 -3.61 17.38
C LEU A 11 -25.51 -4.70 16.91
N VAL A 12 -25.82 -4.67 15.62
CA VAL A 12 -26.72 -5.63 14.96
C VAL A 12 -25.92 -6.44 13.95
N ARG A 13 -26.04 -7.77 14.05
CA ARG A 13 -25.42 -8.70 13.12
C ARG A 13 -26.00 -8.49 11.71
N ASP A 14 -25.14 -8.27 10.73
CA ASP A 14 -25.55 -8.00 9.35
C ASP A 14 -24.45 -8.36 8.34
N THR A 15 -24.83 -8.41 7.06
CA THR A 15 -23.93 -8.60 5.91
C THR A 15 -24.16 -7.47 4.92
N ARG A 16 -23.13 -6.65 4.68
CA ARG A 16 -23.24 -5.43 3.86
C ARG A 16 -22.02 -5.26 2.96
N ASN A 17 -22.19 -4.45 1.92
CA ASN A 17 -21.03 -3.96 1.18
C ASN A 17 -20.32 -2.89 2.01
N MET A 18 -19.00 -3.00 2.14
CA MET A 18 -18.18 -2.07 2.91
C MET A 18 -17.33 -1.21 1.98
N ARG A 19 -17.45 0.11 2.10
CA ARG A 19 -16.61 1.05 1.37
C ARG A 19 -15.25 1.17 2.05
N TYR A 20 -14.17 1.03 1.29
CA TYR A 20 -12.81 1.24 1.77
C TYR A 20 -12.14 2.34 0.94
N VAL A 21 -11.49 3.30 1.61
CA VAL A 21 -10.79 4.41 0.96
C VAL A 21 -9.31 4.36 1.32
N TYR A 22 -8.45 4.38 0.32
CA TYR A 22 -7.00 4.42 0.49
C TYR A 22 -6.36 5.39 -0.50
N LYS A 23 -5.67 6.41 0.02
CA LYS A 23 -4.99 7.45 -0.77
C LYS A 23 -5.88 8.12 -1.84
N GLY A 24 -7.15 8.34 -1.51
CA GLY A 24 -8.14 8.94 -2.42
C GLY A 24 -8.84 7.95 -3.35
N GLU A 25 -8.32 6.73 -3.49
CA GLU A 25 -8.97 5.66 -4.27
C GLU A 25 -10.00 4.94 -3.39
N THR A 26 -11.10 4.50 -4.00
CA THR A 26 -12.20 3.81 -3.31
C THR A 26 -12.37 2.39 -3.85
N ALA A 27 -12.52 1.41 -2.95
CA ALA A 27 -12.99 0.07 -3.24
C ALA A 27 -14.31 -0.22 -2.50
N VAL A 28 -15.08 -1.17 -3.02
CA VAL A 28 -16.24 -1.75 -2.34
C VAL A 28 -15.95 -3.22 -2.11
N PHE A 29 -15.94 -3.63 -0.84
CA PHE A 29 -15.80 -5.03 -0.46
C PHE A 29 -17.18 -5.63 -0.24
N GLU A 30 -17.49 -6.67 -1.01
CA GLU A 30 -18.80 -7.27 -1.00
C GLU A 30 -19.00 -8.23 0.17
N ALA A 31 -20.25 -8.31 0.61
CA ALA A 31 -20.73 -9.27 1.60
C ALA A 31 -19.87 -9.31 2.88
N VAL A 32 -19.48 -8.14 3.39
CA VAL A 32 -18.75 -8.04 4.65
C VAL A 32 -19.71 -8.28 5.81
N THR A 33 -19.41 -9.31 6.60
CA THR A 33 -20.34 -9.87 7.58
C THR A 33 -19.85 -9.55 8.99
N GLY A 34 -20.47 -8.57 9.65
CA GLY A 34 -20.05 -8.05 10.96
C GLY A 34 -21.21 -7.77 11.91
N ASP A 35 -20.90 -7.18 13.06
CA ASP A 35 -21.84 -6.53 13.96
C ASP A 35 -21.77 -5.02 13.70
N TYR A 36 -22.83 -4.46 13.13
CA TYR A 36 -22.87 -3.08 12.64
C TYR A 36 -23.65 -2.17 13.58
N CYS A 37 -23.14 -0.96 13.81
CA CYS A 37 -23.88 0.08 14.52
C CYS A 37 -24.91 0.73 13.59
N PRO A 38 -26.21 0.77 13.94
CA PRO A 38 -27.23 1.42 13.11
C PRO A 38 -27.17 2.96 13.15
N VAL A 39 -26.28 3.55 13.96
CA VAL A 39 -26.19 5.00 14.16
C VAL A 39 -24.99 5.61 13.43
N CYS A 40 -23.82 4.96 13.51
CA CYS A 40 -22.57 5.52 12.95
C CYS A 40 -21.85 4.57 11.97
N ASP A 41 -22.47 3.45 11.59
CA ASP A 41 -21.94 2.45 10.67
C ASP A 41 -20.64 1.76 11.10
N GLU A 42 -20.22 1.91 12.36
CA GLU A 42 -19.10 1.13 12.92
C GLU A 42 -19.33 -0.37 12.76
N ALA A 43 -18.32 -1.09 12.30
CA ALA A 43 -18.38 -2.53 12.09
C ALA A 43 -17.38 -3.25 13.00
N VAL A 44 -17.88 -4.17 13.81
CA VAL A 44 -17.04 -5.10 14.58
C VAL A 44 -17.06 -6.46 13.87
N LEU A 45 -15.89 -6.90 13.41
CA LEU A 45 -15.75 -8.12 12.63
C LEU A 45 -15.25 -9.27 13.51
N GLY A 46 -15.79 -10.48 13.26
CA GLY A 46 -15.19 -11.71 13.78
C GLY A 46 -13.83 -11.99 13.13
N MET A 47 -13.02 -12.84 13.75
CA MET A 47 -11.62 -13.07 13.34
C MET A 47 -11.48 -13.51 11.86
N GLU A 48 -12.33 -14.42 11.40
CA GLU A 48 -12.31 -14.91 10.01
C GLU A 48 -12.59 -13.78 9.02
N GLU A 49 -13.63 -12.98 9.31
CA GLU A 49 -14.03 -11.88 8.44
C GLU A 49 -13.03 -10.72 8.47
N ALA A 50 -12.45 -10.44 9.64
CA ALA A 50 -11.36 -9.48 9.79
C ALA A 50 -10.14 -9.91 8.97
N THR A 51 -9.83 -11.20 8.94
CA THR A 51 -8.73 -11.75 8.13
C THR A 51 -9.03 -11.61 6.64
N ARG A 52 -10.22 -12.01 6.19
CA ARG A 52 -10.66 -11.89 4.79
C ARG A 52 -10.62 -10.45 4.31
N THR A 53 -11.26 -9.56 5.07
CA THR A 53 -11.35 -8.13 4.75
C THR A 53 -9.98 -7.47 4.80
N GLY A 54 -9.13 -7.85 5.76
CA GLY A 54 -7.75 -7.37 5.85
C GLY A 54 -6.90 -7.76 4.63
N GLN A 55 -7.06 -8.98 4.11
CA GLN A 55 -6.40 -9.40 2.87
C GLN A 55 -6.87 -8.58 1.65
N MET A 56 -8.18 -8.31 1.55
CA MET A 56 -8.74 -7.45 0.50
C MET A 56 -8.20 -6.02 0.58
N MET A 57 -8.11 -5.45 1.79
CA MET A 57 -7.48 -4.13 2.03
C MET A 57 -6.01 -4.12 1.59
N LEU A 58 -5.22 -5.12 1.98
CA LEU A 58 -3.81 -5.21 1.60
C LEU A 58 -3.63 -5.34 0.09
N ALA A 59 -4.46 -6.14 -0.57
CA ALA A 59 -4.45 -6.28 -2.02
C ALA A 59 -4.77 -4.96 -2.73
N PHE A 60 -5.85 -4.28 -2.32
CA PHE A 60 -6.23 -2.98 -2.86
C PHE A 60 -5.14 -1.93 -2.63
N ASN A 61 -4.57 -1.87 -1.43
CA ASN A 61 -3.48 -0.93 -1.12
C ASN A 61 -2.27 -1.16 -2.03
N LYS A 62 -1.95 -2.42 -2.34
CA LYS A 62 -0.86 -2.78 -3.25
C LYS A 62 -1.15 -2.31 -4.67
N GLU A 63 -2.37 -2.52 -5.16
CA GLU A 63 -2.82 -2.04 -6.47
C GLU A 63 -2.74 -0.51 -6.59
N VAL A 64 -3.29 0.22 -5.61
CA VAL A 64 -3.24 1.68 -5.56
C VAL A 64 -1.79 2.20 -5.53
N ASN A 65 -0.89 1.52 -4.81
CA ASN A 65 0.52 1.89 -4.78
C ASN A 65 1.25 1.57 -6.10
N ALA A 66 0.86 0.50 -6.81
CA ALA A 66 1.43 0.09 -8.10
C ALA A 66 0.95 0.93 -9.30
N SER A 67 -0.13 1.72 -9.15
CA SER A 67 -0.72 2.53 -10.23
C SER A 67 0.26 3.44 -10.99
N GLN A 68 1.34 3.92 -10.36
CA GLN A 68 2.33 4.80 -11.02
C GLN A 68 3.55 4.06 -11.57
N VAL A 69 3.90 2.92 -10.95
CA VAL A 69 5.04 2.09 -11.32
C VAL A 69 4.84 0.70 -10.74
N ASP A 70 5.12 -0.32 -11.56
CA ASP A 70 5.13 -1.70 -11.10
C ASP A 70 6.24 -1.89 -10.05
N PRO A 71 5.94 -2.39 -8.83
CA PRO A 71 6.96 -2.76 -7.85
C PRO A 71 8.07 -3.65 -8.42
N ALA A 72 7.75 -4.54 -9.37
CA ALA A 72 8.73 -5.41 -10.03
C ALA A 72 9.71 -4.62 -10.91
N PHE A 73 9.26 -3.51 -11.52
CA PHE A 73 10.15 -2.62 -12.28
C PHE A 73 11.23 -2.01 -11.38
N ILE A 74 10.87 -1.57 -10.17
CA ILE A 74 11.83 -0.99 -9.22
C ILE A 74 12.91 -2.02 -8.86
N ALA A 75 12.50 -3.25 -8.56
CA ALA A 75 13.43 -4.34 -8.25
C ALA A 75 14.34 -4.68 -9.45
N ALA A 76 13.78 -4.69 -10.66
CA ALA A 76 14.53 -4.99 -11.88
C ALA A 76 15.60 -3.94 -12.16
N VAL A 77 15.25 -2.64 -12.10
CA VAL A 77 16.20 -1.54 -12.31
C VAL A 77 17.28 -1.55 -11.24
N ARG A 78 16.92 -1.71 -9.96
CA ARG A 78 17.90 -1.78 -8.86
C ARG A 78 18.93 -2.89 -9.09
N LYS A 79 18.47 -4.10 -9.45
CA LYS A 79 19.36 -5.24 -9.73
C LYS A 79 20.23 -4.99 -10.97
N LYS A 80 19.69 -4.35 -12.00
CA LYS A 80 20.45 -3.96 -13.20
C LYS A 80 21.56 -2.95 -12.90
N LEU A 81 21.36 -2.11 -11.89
CA LEU A 81 22.34 -1.15 -11.37
C LEU A 81 23.32 -1.77 -10.37
N ASP A 82 23.23 -3.08 -10.12
CA ASP A 82 24.05 -3.82 -9.17
C ASP A 82 24.02 -3.23 -7.74
N LEU A 83 22.81 -2.88 -7.28
CA LEU A 83 22.59 -2.31 -5.95
C LEU A 83 21.80 -3.29 -5.08
N ASP A 84 22.16 -3.39 -3.80
CA ASP A 84 21.25 -3.92 -2.79
C ASP A 84 20.17 -2.87 -2.39
N GLN A 85 19.18 -3.27 -1.60
CA GLN A 85 18.08 -2.38 -1.20
C GLN A 85 18.55 -1.24 -0.28
N ARG A 86 19.58 -1.48 0.54
CA ARG A 86 20.14 -0.50 1.47
C ARG A 86 20.95 0.54 0.70
N GLU A 87 21.83 0.11 -0.21
CA GLU A 87 22.60 0.99 -1.09
C GLU A 87 21.67 1.85 -1.94
N ALA A 88 20.61 1.26 -2.50
CA ALA A 88 19.62 2.02 -3.24
C ALA A 88 18.91 3.05 -2.34
N ALA A 89 18.57 2.71 -1.10
CA ALA A 89 17.98 3.64 -0.15
C ALA A 89 18.95 4.77 0.28
N GLU A 90 20.25 4.50 0.34
CA GLU A 90 21.29 5.49 0.62
C GLU A 90 21.46 6.46 -0.56
N ILE A 91 21.49 5.95 -1.80
CA ILE A 91 21.68 6.76 -3.02
C ILE A 91 20.43 7.57 -3.35
N PHE A 92 19.26 6.94 -3.32
CA PHE A 92 18.01 7.54 -3.80
C PHE A 92 17.13 8.10 -2.67
N GLY A 93 17.50 7.85 -1.41
CA GLY A 93 16.78 8.31 -0.23
C GLY A 93 15.53 7.48 0.12
N GLY A 94 14.72 8.03 1.02
CA GLY A 94 13.48 7.39 1.53
C GLY A 94 13.65 6.58 2.81
N GLY A 95 14.88 6.47 3.32
CA GLY A 95 15.23 5.72 4.55
C GLY A 95 15.48 4.24 4.29
N VAL A 96 16.12 3.57 5.25
CA VAL A 96 16.72 2.22 5.10
C VAL A 96 15.78 1.12 4.57
N ASN A 97 14.45 1.27 4.75
CA ASN A 97 13.44 0.30 4.32
C ASN A 97 12.65 0.73 3.08
N ALA A 98 13.03 1.83 2.42
CA ALA A 98 12.27 2.40 1.30
C ALA A 98 12.11 1.41 0.15
N PHE A 99 13.22 0.89 -0.38
CA PHE A 99 13.21 -0.02 -1.52
C PHE A 99 12.50 -1.33 -1.21
N SER A 100 12.66 -1.88 0.00
CA SER A 100 11.85 -3.02 0.45
C SER A 100 10.35 -2.73 0.40
N ARG A 101 9.91 -1.55 0.85
CA ARG A 101 8.48 -1.18 0.81
C ARG A 101 7.98 -0.89 -0.60
N TYR A 102 8.79 -0.27 -1.45
CA TYR A 102 8.44 0.01 -2.84
C TYR A 102 8.32 -1.26 -3.65
N GLU A 103 9.31 -2.17 -3.57
CA GLU A 103 9.34 -3.46 -4.29
C GLU A 103 8.23 -4.42 -3.83
N ASN A 104 7.71 -4.25 -2.62
CA ASN A 104 6.56 -5.02 -2.12
C ASN A 104 5.21 -4.30 -2.32
N GLY A 105 5.19 -3.11 -2.93
CA GLY A 105 3.98 -2.31 -3.11
C GLY A 105 3.32 -1.83 -1.80
N LYS A 106 4.06 -1.85 -0.69
CA LYS A 106 3.59 -1.38 0.62
C LYS A 106 3.52 0.15 0.68
N THR A 107 4.19 0.86 -0.22
CA THR A 107 4.19 2.32 -0.29
C THR A 107 4.45 2.78 -1.72
N ARG A 108 3.82 3.89 -2.08
CA ARG A 108 4.03 4.57 -3.36
C ARG A 108 5.37 5.31 -3.32
N PRO A 109 6.33 5.03 -4.22
CA PRO A 109 7.55 5.82 -4.33
C PRO A 109 7.26 7.24 -4.83
N PRO A 110 8.12 8.23 -4.50
CA PRO A 110 7.98 9.58 -5.04
C PRO A 110 8.07 9.60 -6.56
N LEU A 111 7.29 10.47 -7.23
CA LEU A 111 7.29 10.57 -8.70
C LEU A 111 8.68 10.86 -9.28
N ALA A 112 9.48 11.68 -8.59
CA ALA A 112 10.85 11.99 -8.98
C ALA A 112 11.73 10.73 -9.03
N LEU A 113 11.62 9.86 -8.02
CA LEU A 113 12.34 8.59 -7.97
C LEU A 113 11.93 7.68 -9.14
N ILE A 114 10.63 7.57 -9.43
CA ILE A 114 10.14 6.76 -10.55
C ILE A 114 10.75 7.25 -11.88
N LYS A 115 10.76 8.58 -12.10
CA LYS A 115 11.34 9.18 -13.31
C LYS A 115 12.84 8.92 -13.40
N LEU A 116 13.57 9.08 -12.30
CA LEU A 116 15.00 8.80 -12.25
C LEU A 116 15.31 7.32 -12.55
N LEU A 117 14.60 6.38 -11.95
CA LEU A 117 14.77 4.96 -12.24
C LEU A 117 14.46 4.62 -13.71
N LYS A 118 13.49 5.29 -14.34
CA LYS A 118 13.22 5.13 -15.79
C LYS A 118 14.33 5.70 -16.68
N VAL A 119 15.07 6.71 -16.21
CA VAL A 119 16.26 7.22 -16.91
C VAL A 119 17.41 6.24 -16.74
N LEU A 120 17.70 5.82 -15.51
CA LEU A 120 18.79 4.89 -15.18
C LEU A 120 18.57 3.48 -15.76
N ASP A 121 17.33 3.07 -15.99
CA ASP A 121 17.06 1.84 -16.74
C ASP A 121 17.55 1.95 -18.20
N ARG A 122 17.45 3.12 -18.83
CA ARG A 122 17.94 3.32 -20.21
C ARG A 122 19.44 3.64 -20.25
N HIS A 123 19.92 4.30 -19.21
CA HIS A 123 21.27 4.88 -19.11
C HIS A 123 21.90 4.51 -17.75
N PRO A 124 22.24 3.23 -17.52
CA PRO A 124 22.79 2.77 -16.24
C PRO A 124 24.13 3.43 -15.90
N GLU A 125 24.88 3.90 -16.90
CA GLU A 125 26.14 4.63 -16.76
C GLU A 125 25.98 5.94 -15.95
N LEU A 126 24.79 6.55 -15.95
CA LEU A 126 24.51 7.80 -15.23
C LEU A 126 24.38 7.60 -13.72
N LEU A 127 24.39 6.36 -13.21
CA LEU A 127 24.40 6.11 -11.77
C LEU A 127 25.61 6.76 -11.08
N ALA A 128 26.75 6.84 -11.76
CA ALA A 128 27.94 7.48 -11.24
C ALA A 128 27.70 8.97 -10.92
N GLU A 129 26.94 9.67 -11.76
CA GLU A 129 26.58 11.09 -11.54
C GLU A 129 25.65 11.26 -10.35
N VAL A 130 24.67 10.37 -10.20
CA VAL A 130 23.74 10.38 -9.05
C VAL A 130 24.49 10.15 -7.74
N ARG A 131 25.48 9.24 -7.72
CA ARG A 131 26.29 8.97 -6.52
C ARG A 131 27.20 10.13 -6.12
N ALA A 132 27.57 10.99 -7.06
CA ALA A 132 28.46 12.13 -6.84
C ALA A 132 27.73 13.41 -6.40
N SER A 133 26.40 13.41 -6.44
CA SER A 133 25.53 14.53 -6.06
C SER A 133 25.30 14.58 -4.55
#